data_AF-A0AAD7HBX0-F1
#
_entry.id   AF-A0AAD7HBX0-F1
#
_cell.length_a   1.000
_cell.length_b   1.000
_cell.length_c   1.000
_cell.angle_alpha   90.00
_cell.angle_beta   90.00
_cell.angle_gamma   90.00
#
_symmetry.space_group_name_H-M   'P 1'
#
loop_
_entity.id
_entity.type
_entity.pdbx_description
1 polymer ?
#
loop_
_entity_poly.entity_id
_entity_poly.type
_entity_poly.pdbx_seq_one_letter_code
_entity_poly.pdbx_strand_id
1 'polypeptide(L)'
;ATVHAFTHFVWGHSNQTLIFIDLQDSANLFSSRNNGTCQLQRRHDSMTHTKDGDSGIGDFGIEGIQSFFRDDVCADICLRLHLDKTVPLILDDAIEDSEQGQQYEKGSSSD
;
A
#
# COMPACT_ATOMS: atom_id res chain seq x y z
N ALA A 1 -0.85 13.28 2.73
CA ALA A 1 -1.92 13.63 1.78
C ALA A 1 -1.67 13.07 0.38
N THR A 2 -0.64 13.53 -0.37
CA THR A 2 -0.42 13.09 -1.77
C THR A 2 -0.04 11.61 -1.89
N VAL A 3 0.83 11.10 -1.00
CA VAL A 3 1.22 9.68 -0.96
C VAL A 3 0.01 8.78 -0.80
N HIS A 4 -0.87 9.15 0.13
CA HIS A 4 -2.09 8.42 0.46
C HIS A 4 -3.09 8.41 -0.70
N ALA A 5 -3.34 9.59 -1.30
CA ALA A 5 -4.17 9.69 -2.49
C ALA A 5 -3.61 8.91 -3.69
N PHE A 6 -2.28 8.82 -3.80
CA PHE A 6 -1.63 7.98 -4.80
C PHE A 6 -1.87 6.49 -4.54
N THR A 7 -1.70 6.00 -3.31
CA THR A 7 -2.01 4.60 -2.98
C THR A 7 -3.47 4.26 -3.25
N HIS A 8 -4.40 5.14 -2.84
CA HIS A 8 -5.83 4.99 -3.11
C HIS A 8 -6.14 4.97 -4.62
N PHE A 9 -5.52 5.85 -5.39
CA PHE A 9 -5.64 5.84 -6.84
C PHE A 9 -5.14 4.53 -7.45
N VAL A 10 -3.98 4.03 -7.00
CA VAL A 10 -3.41 2.77 -7.50
C VAL A 10 -4.32 1.59 -7.19
N TRP A 11 -4.95 1.54 -6.01
CA TRP A 11 -5.93 0.51 -5.68
C TRP A 11 -7.05 0.43 -6.73
N GLY A 12 -7.62 1.57 -7.11
CA GLY A 12 -8.64 1.61 -8.15
C GLY A 12 -8.12 1.28 -9.54
N HIS A 13 -6.95 1.82 -9.88
CA HIS A 13 -6.35 1.62 -11.20
C HIS A 13 -5.86 0.18 -11.42
N SER A 14 -5.50 -0.52 -10.34
CA SER A 14 -5.10 -1.93 -10.37
C SER A 14 -6.28 -2.90 -10.37
N ASN A 15 -7.52 -2.41 -10.56
CA ASN A 15 -8.74 -3.20 -10.37
C ASN A 15 -8.77 -3.89 -9.01
N GLN A 16 -8.35 -3.17 -7.96
CA GLN A 16 -8.40 -3.65 -6.58
C GLN A 16 -7.57 -4.92 -6.36
N THR A 17 -6.38 -4.99 -6.97
CA THR A 17 -5.49 -6.15 -6.82
C THR A 17 -4.21 -5.84 -6.07
N LEU A 18 -3.86 -4.55 -5.96
CA LEU A 18 -2.56 -4.11 -5.49
C LEU A 18 -2.66 -2.77 -4.78
N ILE A 19 -1.91 -2.64 -3.68
CA ILE A 19 -1.62 -1.35 -3.03
C ILE A 19 -0.11 -1.18 -2.84
N PHE A 20 0.35 0.07 -2.88
CA PHE A 20 1.70 0.42 -2.45
C PHE A 20 1.70 0.90 -1.00
N ILE A 21 2.61 0.36 -0.21
CA ILE A 21 2.85 0.75 1.18
C ILE A 21 4.33 1.13 1.38
N ASP A 22 4.64 1.61 2.58
CA ASP A 22 5.98 2.06 2.96
C ASP A 22 6.61 3.00 1.92
N LEU A 23 5.80 3.96 1.44
CA LEU A 23 6.20 4.93 0.44
C LEU A 23 7.06 6.01 1.11
N GLN A 24 8.32 5.68 1.37
CA GLN A 24 9.28 6.57 2.01
C GLN A 24 9.68 7.71 1.08
N ASP A 25 9.73 8.93 1.64
CA ASP A 25 10.22 10.11 0.95
C ASP A 25 11.68 10.36 1.32
N SER A 26 12.58 10.33 0.35
CA SER A 26 13.90 10.94 0.53
C SER A 26 13.79 12.38 0.06
N ALA A 27 13.65 13.30 1.02
CA ALA A 27 13.63 14.74 0.76
C ALA A 27 15.01 15.22 0.30
N ASN A 28 15.40 14.87 -0.92
CA ASN A 28 16.52 15.47 -1.61
C ASN A 28 16.02 16.76 -2.24
N LEU A 29 16.18 17.87 -1.49
CA LEU A 29 16.01 19.21 -2.03
C LEU A 29 17.03 19.41 -3.16
N PHE A 30 16.64 19.14 -4.41
CA PHE A 30 17.37 19.67 -5.55
C PHE A 30 17.17 21.19 -5.55
N SER A 31 18.14 21.92 -5.01
CA SER A 31 18.18 23.37 -5.17
C SER A 31 18.48 23.69 -6.64
N SER A 32 17.44 23.81 -7.48
CA SER A 32 17.62 24.48 -8.77
C SER A 32 17.74 25.97 -8.48
N ARG A 33 18.98 26.45 -8.44
CA ARG A 33 19.31 27.87 -8.47
C ARG A 33 18.84 28.40 -9.84
N ASN A 34 17.67 29.04 -9.83
CA ASN A 34 16.97 29.72 -10.94
C ASN A 34 15.83 28.91 -11.58
N ASN A 35 14.64 29.51 -11.60
CA ASN A 35 13.36 29.07 -12.19
C ASN A 35 12.69 27.82 -11.58
N GLY A 36 11.59 28.05 -10.85
CA GLY A 36 10.50 27.08 -10.62
C GLY A 36 10.94 25.75 -10.01
N THR A 37 11.15 25.72 -8.70
CA THR A 37 11.47 24.49 -7.97
C THR A 37 10.33 23.48 -8.05
N CYS A 38 10.50 22.44 -8.87
CA CYS A 38 9.72 21.21 -8.79
C CYS A 38 10.37 20.31 -7.73
N GLN A 39 9.71 20.12 -6.58
CA GLN A 39 10.12 19.10 -5.61
C GLN A 39 9.77 17.73 -6.20
N LEU A 40 10.76 17.09 -6.84
CA LEU A 40 10.66 15.69 -7.25
C LEU A 40 10.96 14.81 -6.03
N GLN A 41 9.93 14.24 -5.44
CA GLN A 41 10.08 13.22 -4.40
C GLN A 41 10.61 11.94 -5.05
N ARG A 42 11.86 11.58 -4.74
CA ARG A 42 12.43 10.29 -5.14
C ARG A 42 12.13 9.29 -4.03
N ARG A 43 11.32 8.28 -4.35
CA ARG A 43 11.02 7.16 -3.44
C ARG A 43 11.98 6.01 -3.71
N HIS A 44 12.54 5.45 -2.65
CA HIS A 44 13.35 4.24 -2.70
C HIS A 44 12.60 3.16 -1.91
N ASP A 45 12.69 1.92 -2.39
CA ASP A 45 12.24 0.71 -1.69
C ASP A 45 10.74 0.66 -1.33
N SER A 46 9.86 0.89 -2.31
CA SER A 46 8.42 0.74 -2.11
C SER A 46 8.04 -0.71 -1.85
N MET A 47 7.31 -0.96 -0.77
CA MET A 47 6.71 -2.26 -0.49
C MET A 47 5.30 -2.32 -1.11
N THR A 48 4.87 -3.53 -1.46
CA THR A 48 3.59 -3.75 -2.14
C THR A 48 2.83 -4.87 -1.44
N HIS A 49 1.50 -4.78 -1.42
CA HIS A 49 0.65 -5.92 -1.10
C HIS A 49 -0.23 -6.25 -2.29
N THR A 50 -0.27 -7.52 -2.67
CA THR A 50 -1.19 -8.04 -3.70
C THR A 50 -2.25 -8.93 -3.07
N LYS A 51 -3.31 -9.26 -3.80
CA LYS A 51 -4.30 -10.24 -3.30
C LYS A 51 -3.69 -11.62 -3.07
N ASP A 52 -2.74 -12.00 -3.91
CA ASP A 52 -2.15 -13.34 -3.94
C ASP A 52 -0.86 -13.45 -3.10
N GLY A 53 -0.35 -12.34 -2.54
CA GLY A 53 0.86 -12.35 -1.74
C GLY A 53 2.14 -12.59 -2.55
N ASP A 54 2.15 -12.23 -3.83
CA ASP A 54 3.13 -12.65 -4.82
C ASP A 54 4.16 -11.57 -5.21
N SER A 55 4.14 -10.40 -4.57
CA SER A 55 5.07 -9.30 -4.89
C SER A 55 6.42 -9.35 -4.18
N GLY A 56 6.61 -10.28 -3.23
CA GLY A 56 7.89 -10.52 -2.56
C GLY A 56 7.76 -10.84 -1.06
N ILE A 57 8.90 -10.92 -0.36
CA ILE A 57 8.95 -11.34 1.05
C ILE A 57 8.21 -10.40 2.03
N GLY A 58 7.99 -9.15 1.64
CA GLY A 58 7.23 -8.16 2.41
C GLY A 58 5.74 -8.10 2.05
N ASP A 59 5.26 -8.99 1.18
CA ASP A 59 3.87 -9.03 0.78
C ASP A 59 3.03 -9.83 1.79
N PHE A 60 2.23 -9.13 2.59
CA PHE A 60 1.31 -9.74 3.55
C PHE A 60 -0.07 -10.04 2.94
N GLY A 61 -0.20 -9.99 1.61
CA GLY A 61 -1.41 -10.38 0.93
C GLY A 61 -2.62 -9.51 1.29
N ILE A 62 -3.79 -10.15 1.34
CA ILE A 62 -5.05 -9.53 1.77
C ILE A 62 -4.96 -8.96 3.18
N GLU A 63 -4.26 -9.61 4.12
CA GLU A 63 -4.13 -9.10 5.49
C GLU A 63 -3.42 -7.74 5.52
N GLY A 64 -2.37 -7.60 4.71
CA GLY A 64 -1.68 -6.33 4.47
C GLY A 64 -2.61 -5.27 3.89
N ILE A 65 -3.41 -5.63 2.88
CA ILE A 65 -4.39 -4.72 2.26
C ILE A 65 -5.45 -4.26 3.28
N GLN A 66 -5.99 -5.18 4.07
CA GLN A 66 -6.98 -4.87 5.11
C GLN A 66 -6.39 -3.97 6.18
N SER A 67 -5.13 -4.19 6.56
CA SER A 67 -4.45 -3.33 7.54
C SER A 67 -4.37 -1.89 7.07
N PHE A 68 -4.08 -1.68 5.79
CA PHE A 68 -4.09 -0.36 5.17
C PHE A 68 -5.49 0.27 5.21
N PHE A 69 -6.55 -0.44 4.84
CA PHE A 69 -7.92 0.13 4.84
C PHE A 69 -8.45 0.48 6.23
N ARG A 70 -8.03 -0.24 7.28
CA ARG A 70 -8.43 0.11 8.66
C ARG A 70 -7.87 1.45 9.11
N ASP A 71 -6.67 1.77 8.67
CA ASP A 71 -5.94 2.96 9.10
C ASP A 71 -6.07 4.13 8.10
N ASP A 72 -6.53 3.85 6.87
CA ASP A 72 -6.72 4.85 5.81
C ASP A 72 -7.96 5.72 6.09
N VAL A 73 -7.72 7.01 6.25
CA VAL A 73 -8.78 8.03 6.23
C VAL A 73 -8.52 8.96 5.06
N CYS A 74 -9.44 8.97 4.09
CA CYS A 74 -9.36 9.81 2.89
C CYS A 74 -8.95 11.25 3.22
N ALA A 75 -7.76 11.65 2.74
CA ALA A 75 -7.26 13.01 2.87
C ALA A 75 -7.95 13.95 1.86
N ASP A 76 -7.77 15.28 2.02
CA ASP A 76 -8.35 16.30 1.13
C ASP A 76 -8.12 16.01 -0.37
N ILE A 77 -6.93 15.52 -0.72
CA ILE A 77 -6.59 15.18 -2.11
C ILE A 77 -7.43 13.99 -2.63
N CYS A 78 -7.69 12.97 -1.80
CA CYS A 78 -8.56 11.86 -2.18
C CYS A 78 -9.98 12.36 -2.49
N LEU A 79 -10.51 13.25 -1.64
CA LEU A 79 -11.85 13.81 -1.79
C LEU A 79 -11.97 14.71 -3.04
N ARG A 80 -10.95 15.52 -3.29
CA ARG A 80 -10.88 16.39 -4.49
C ARG A 80 -10.76 15.61 -5.78
N LEU A 81 -10.13 14.43 -5.73
CA LEU A 81 -10.06 13.48 -6.83
C LEU A 81 -11.28 12.53 -6.88
N HIS A 82 -12.22 12.66 -5.93
CA HIS A 82 -13.41 11.81 -5.79
C HIS A 82 -13.11 10.31 -5.67
N LEU A 83 -11.93 9.96 -5.15
CA LEU A 83 -11.51 8.57 -4.99
C LEU A 83 -12.37 7.84 -3.96
N ASP A 84 -12.87 8.55 -2.94
CA ASP A 84 -13.82 8.03 -1.94
C ASP A 84 -15.09 7.44 -2.56
N LYS A 85 -15.53 7.98 -3.70
CA LYS A 85 -16.78 7.57 -4.37
C LYS A 85 -16.54 6.62 -5.53
N THR A 86 -15.46 6.86 -6.27
CA THR A 86 -15.15 6.13 -7.51
C THR A 86 -14.38 4.85 -7.25
N VAL A 87 -13.65 4.81 -6.13
CA VAL A 87 -12.80 3.70 -5.73
C VAL A 87 -12.99 3.47 -4.22
N PRO A 88 -14.12 2.92 -3.77
CA PRO A 88 -14.29 2.66 -2.35
C PRO A 88 -13.17 1.71 -1.84
N LEU A 89 -12.60 2.03 -0.67
CA LEU A 89 -11.61 1.20 0.02
C LEU A 89 -12.32 0.07 0.78
N ILE A 90 -12.99 -0.79 0.02
CA ILE A 90 -13.72 -1.95 0.52
C ILE A 90 -13.11 -3.18 -0.15
N LEU A 91 -12.84 -4.22 0.62
CA LEU A 91 -12.68 -5.55 0.07
C LEU A 91 -14.06 -6.16 -0.05
N ASP A 92 -14.44 -6.56 -1.27
CA ASP A 92 -15.62 -7.41 -1.46
C ASP A 92 -15.31 -8.77 -0.83
N ASP A 93 -15.64 -8.91 0.45
CA ASP A 93 -15.52 -10.16 1.20
C ASP A 93 -16.53 -11.18 0.65
N ALA A 94 -16.10 -11.93 -0.36
CA ALA A 94 -16.61 -13.27 -0.67
C ALA A 94 -15.46 -14.29 -0.54
N ILE A 95 -14.65 -14.16 0.51
CA ILE A 95 -13.74 -15.21 0.95
C ILE A 95 -14.35 -15.80 2.21
N GLU A 96 -15.07 -16.90 2.02
CA GLU A 96 -15.51 -17.81 3.08
C GLU A 96 -14.30 -18.25 3.91
N ASP A 97 -14.53 -18.40 5.22
CA ASP A 97 -13.62 -18.97 6.21
C ASP A 97 -12.73 -20.08 5.61
N SER A 98 -11.45 -19.77 5.39
CA SER A 98 -10.42 -20.80 5.32
C SER A 98 -9.47 -20.62 6.49
N GLU A 99 -9.87 -21.20 7.62
CA GLU A 99 -8.94 -21.65 8.64
C GLU A 99 -7.82 -22.48 8.00
N GLN A 100 -6.59 -21.97 8.01
CA GLN A 100 -5.37 -22.79 7.96
C GLN A 100 -4.17 -21.94 8.39
N GLY A 101 -4.08 -21.69 9.70
CA GLY A 101 -2.84 -21.29 10.33
C GLY A 101 -1.80 -22.41 10.16
N GLN A 102 -0.81 -22.19 9.30
CA GLN A 102 0.32 -23.10 9.17
C GLN A 102 1.20 -22.98 10.42
N GLN A 103 1.35 -24.12 11.09
CA GLN A 103 2.22 -24.35 12.24
C GLN A 103 3.67 -24.05 11.88
N TYR A 104 4.28 -23.11 12.59
CA TYR A 104 5.74 -22.96 12.65
C TYR A 104 6.31 -24.15 13.43
N GLU A 105 6.95 -25.08 12.73
CA GLU A 105 7.73 -26.15 13.36
C GLU A 105 8.91 -25.55 14.15
N LYS A 106 8.85 -25.72 15.48
CA LYS A 106 9.92 -25.41 16.40
C LYS A 106 10.99 -26.50 16.29
N GLY A 107 11.97 -26.30 15.42
CA GLY A 107 13.19 -27.10 15.38
C GLY A 107 14.01 -26.90 16.67
N SER A 108 13.80 -27.76 17.65
CA SER A 108 14.73 -28.02 18.75
C SER A 108 15.43 -29.34 18.44
N SER A 109 16.75 -29.29 18.24
CA SER A 109 17.60 -30.46 18.44
C SER A 109 18.87 -30.01 19.13
N SER A 110 18.94 -30.38 20.41
CA SER A 110 20.18 -30.55 21.15
C SER A 110 20.91 -31.77 20.58
N ASP A 111 22.23 -31.69 20.51
CA ASP A 111 23.18 -32.73 20.94
C ASP A 111 24.57 -32.10 21.09
#